data_AF-A0A8S2FJG4-F1
#
_entry.id   AF-A0A8S2FJG4-F1
#
_cell.length_a   1.000
_cell.length_b   1.000
_cell.length_c   1.000
_cell.angle_alpha   90.00
_cell.angle_beta   90.00
_cell.angle_gamma   90.00
#
_symmetry.space_group_name_H-M   'P 1'
#
loop_
_entity.id
_entity.type
_entity.pdbx_description
1 polymer ?
#
loop_
_entity_poly.entity_id
_entity_poly.type
_entity_poly.pdbx_seq_one_letter_code
_entity_poly.pdbx_strand_id
1 'polypeptide(L)'
;TSTLNIFASLPTVIKSSHDVFERISKKARQSQELHPSDRQKFYRALAAELHKVAEMDSDLLPASECTALYYEILALIIWQCTSRNCLKAITLCKHLLTVFRGYTDEQLISIQQLHFYCHMLLLSVQTSSDSSTIPLFVKQRWHKHIRWIENNSLLKNKIFDDLELNDKTNLIYTNILGFIKARLPIMSKSLLNNSITFNNNIQMTSVTFIEPDSDIDNAIEFLPGLSTSIQCLMNAKYLDRKQQMNIKVTYLDGRYCLIPINDENIRTLAEDGSLRIDSKITFSHQYWLRPCYATFSVVLFPRESNCFIMDINEEFLEITKPIRVLLHPKYQRYRKKKNSMDGGQLQTMETSTTSFDNDTTNFDDDEWFEDDEEEEDEDYYERHEESPIEQEEQQDDHIEKEETILDDDMDVDNGVQETNQTNLYQFEVVDNVKNNDEIER
;
A
#
# COMPACT_ATOMS: atom_id res chain seq x y z
N THR A 1 -22.96 -31.12 -1.55
CA THR A 1 -23.80 -30.92 -2.77
C THR A 1 -24.95 -29.95 -2.55
N SER A 2 -25.54 -29.85 -1.36
CA SER A 2 -26.59 -28.85 -1.03
C SER A 2 -26.10 -27.39 -0.90
N THR A 3 -24.82 -27.16 -0.57
CA THR A 3 -24.25 -25.81 -0.38
C THR A 3 -23.95 -25.06 -1.70
N LEU A 4 -23.76 -25.76 -2.82
CA LEU A 4 -23.52 -25.14 -4.13
C LEU A 4 -24.81 -24.66 -4.83
N ASN A 5 -25.99 -25.15 -4.44
CA ASN A 5 -27.26 -24.71 -5.01
C ASN A 5 -27.71 -23.31 -4.56
N ILE A 6 -27.04 -22.69 -3.59
CA ILE A 6 -27.34 -21.31 -3.16
C ILE A 6 -26.99 -20.29 -4.26
N PHE A 7 -26.02 -20.63 -5.13
CA PHE A 7 -25.62 -19.81 -6.27
C PHE A 7 -26.42 -20.11 -7.54
N ALA A 8 -26.90 -21.35 -7.71
CA ALA A 8 -27.62 -21.80 -8.92
C ALA A 8 -29.04 -21.22 -9.09
N SER A 9 -29.53 -20.42 -8.12
CA SER A 9 -30.87 -19.84 -8.14
C SER A 9 -30.90 -18.32 -8.34
N LEU A 10 -29.80 -17.69 -8.77
CA LEU A 10 -29.84 -16.28 -9.18
C LEU A 10 -30.65 -16.18 -10.49
N PRO A 11 -31.84 -15.54 -10.49
CA PRO A 11 -32.64 -15.42 -11.70
C PRO A 11 -31.88 -14.59 -12.73
N THR A 12 -31.85 -15.08 -13.96
CA THR A 12 -31.17 -14.50 -15.14
C THR A 12 -31.67 -13.12 -15.57
N VAL A 13 -32.68 -12.57 -14.88
CA VAL A 13 -33.21 -11.23 -15.14
C VAL A 13 -32.71 -10.28 -14.05
N ILE A 14 -31.56 -9.66 -14.30
CA ILE A 14 -30.99 -8.60 -13.47
C ILE A 14 -31.89 -7.37 -13.64
N LYS A 15 -32.63 -6.99 -12.59
CA LYS A 15 -33.55 -5.85 -12.61
C LYS A 15 -32.87 -4.51 -12.32
N SER A 16 -31.75 -4.52 -11.59
CA SER A 16 -30.82 -3.40 -11.39
C SER A 16 -29.57 -3.90 -10.64
N SER A 17 -28.44 -3.21 -10.74
CA SER A 17 -27.22 -3.44 -9.92
C SER A 17 -27.53 -3.28 -8.42
N HIS A 18 -28.38 -2.32 -8.07
CA HIS A 18 -28.86 -2.07 -6.72
C HIS A 18 -29.62 -3.26 -6.11
N ASP A 19 -30.52 -3.88 -6.88
CA ASP A 19 -31.26 -5.08 -6.46
C ASP A 19 -30.31 -6.25 -6.18
N VAL A 20 -29.23 -6.37 -6.97
CA VAL A 20 -28.21 -7.41 -6.78
C VAL A 20 -27.46 -7.16 -5.47
N PHE A 21 -27.01 -5.92 -5.25
CA PHE A 21 -26.32 -5.52 -4.02
C PHE A 21 -27.18 -5.81 -2.77
N GLU A 22 -28.44 -5.37 -2.73
CA GLU A 22 -29.33 -5.63 -1.60
C GLU A 22 -29.58 -7.13 -1.36
N ARG A 23 -29.73 -7.91 -2.43
CA ARG A 23 -29.91 -9.37 -2.32
C ARG A 23 -28.67 -10.05 -1.75
N ILE A 24 -27.47 -9.65 -2.19
CA ILE A 24 -26.20 -10.15 -1.66
C ILE A 24 -26.13 -9.84 -0.15
N SER A 25 -26.40 -8.60 0.26
CA SER A 25 -26.41 -8.21 1.67
C SER A 25 -27.43 -9.00 2.50
N LYS A 26 -28.61 -9.29 1.93
CA LYS A 26 -29.63 -10.10 2.60
C LYS A 26 -29.22 -11.58 2.72
N LYS A 27 -28.60 -12.15 1.68
CA LYS A 27 -28.07 -13.53 1.71
C LYS A 27 -26.96 -13.68 2.75
N ALA A 28 -26.13 -12.67 2.95
CA ALA A 28 -25.09 -12.68 3.98
C ALA A 28 -25.63 -12.81 5.42
N ARG A 29 -26.87 -12.38 5.69
CA ARG A 29 -27.52 -12.61 6.99
C ARG A 29 -27.86 -14.09 7.22
N GLN A 30 -28.13 -14.82 6.14
CA GLN A 30 -28.53 -16.22 6.20
C GLN A 30 -27.34 -17.17 6.38
N SER A 31 -26.10 -16.72 6.16
CA SER A 31 -24.91 -17.56 6.31
C SER A 31 -24.55 -17.88 7.77
N GLN A 32 -25.26 -17.32 8.74
CA GLN A 32 -25.03 -17.58 10.17
C GLN A 32 -25.30 -19.03 10.57
N GLU A 33 -26.13 -19.74 9.82
CA GLU A 33 -26.46 -21.15 10.05
C GLU A 33 -25.47 -22.11 9.36
N LEU A 34 -24.63 -21.60 8.46
CA LEU A 34 -23.65 -22.41 7.74
C LEU A 34 -22.49 -22.83 8.64
N HIS A 35 -21.98 -24.04 8.40
CA HIS A 35 -20.73 -24.51 8.98
C HIS A 35 -19.58 -23.52 8.65
N PRO A 36 -18.61 -23.26 9.56
CA PRO A 36 -17.57 -22.25 9.35
C PRO A 36 -16.78 -22.38 8.04
N SER A 37 -16.44 -23.61 7.63
CA SER A 37 -15.76 -23.88 6.36
C SER A 37 -16.60 -23.49 5.13
N ASP A 38 -17.91 -23.80 5.15
CA ASP A 38 -18.82 -23.40 4.08
C ASP A 38 -19.07 -21.89 4.08
N ARG A 39 -19.16 -21.29 5.27
CA ARG A 39 -19.29 -19.84 5.47
C ARG A 39 -18.09 -19.09 4.89
N GLN A 40 -16.87 -19.59 5.08
CA GLN A 40 -15.67 -19.02 4.49
C GLN A 40 -15.74 -19.01 2.95
N LYS A 41 -16.11 -20.14 2.34
CA LYS A 41 -16.28 -20.24 0.87
C LYS A 41 -17.38 -19.31 0.38
N PHE A 42 -18.48 -19.24 1.11
CA PHE A 42 -19.60 -18.37 0.82
C PHE A 42 -19.19 -16.88 0.85
N TYR A 43 -18.45 -16.42 1.86
CA TYR A 43 -17.97 -15.03 1.91
C TYR A 43 -16.97 -14.68 0.79
N ARG A 44 -16.09 -15.61 0.40
CA ARG A 44 -15.22 -15.40 -0.78
C ARG A 44 -16.04 -15.23 -2.06
N ALA A 45 -17.07 -16.04 -2.23
CA ALA A 45 -17.95 -15.94 -3.39
C ALA A 45 -18.76 -14.63 -3.38
N LEU A 46 -19.28 -14.19 -2.23
CA LEU A 46 -19.96 -12.90 -2.11
C LEU A 46 -19.02 -11.72 -2.42
N ALA A 47 -17.78 -11.74 -1.91
CA ALA A 47 -16.78 -10.71 -2.23
C ALA A 47 -16.51 -10.64 -3.73
N ALA A 48 -16.33 -11.78 -4.40
CA ALA A 48 -16.13 -11.84 -5.84
C ALA A 48 -17.34 -11.33 -6.64
N GLU A 49 -18.57 -11.61 -6.19
CA GLU A 49 -19.78 -11.05 -6.81
C GLU A 49 -19.86 -9.52 -6.62
N LEU A 50 -19.49 -9.01 -5.46
CA LEU A 50 -19.49 -7.57 -5.17
C LEU A 50 -18.44 -6.80 -5.99
N HIS A 51 -17.25 -7.36 -6.20
CA HIS A 51 -16.26 -6.77 -7.11
C HIS A 51 -16.82 -6.64 -8.54
N LYS A 52 -17.55 -7.65 -9.04
CA LYS A 52 -18.23 -7.56 -10.34
C LYS A 52 -19.29 -6.47 -10.37
N VAL A 53 -20.05 -6.29 -9.28
CA VAL A 53 -21.02 -5.20 -9.18
C VAL A 53 -20.31 -3.84 -9.21
N ALA A 54 -19.17 -3.72 -8.52
CA ALA A 54 -18.32 -2.52 -8.54
C ALA A 54 -17.79 -2.17 -9.94
N GLU A 55 -17.44 -3.18 -10.75
CA GLU A 55 -17.03 -2.99 -12.14
C GLU A 55 -18.18 -2.57 -13.06
N MET A 56 -19.41 -3.00 -12.76
CA MET A 56 -20.60 -2.72 -13.57
C MET A 56 -21.22 -1.35 -13.33
N ASP A 57 -21.10 -0.80 -12.13
CA ASP A 57 -21.81 0.41 -11.71
C ASP A 57 -20.89 1.34 -10.89
N SER A 58 -20.52 2.48 -11.47
CA SER A 58 -19.64 3.46 -10.85
C SER A 58 -20.25 4.12 -9.61
N ASP A 59 -21.58 4.21 -9.51
CA ASP A 59 -22.24 4.86 -8.38
C ASP A 59 -22.25 3.93 -7.15
N LEU A 60 -22.29 2.62 -7.39
CA LEU A 60 -22.21 1.59 -6.35
C LEU A 60 -20.79 1.11 -6.06
N LEU A 61 -19.79 1.57 -6.81
CA LEU A 61 -18.39 1.17 -6.67
C LEU A 61 -17.90 1.27 -5.20
N PRO A 62 -18.03 2.42 -4.49
CA PRO A 62 -17.52 2.53 -3.13
C PRO A 62 -18.19 1.57 -2.14
N ALA A 63 -19.52 1.44 -2.19
CA ALA A 63 -20.27 0.59 -1.28
C ALA A 63 -20.00 -0.89 -1.56
N SER A 64 -19.88 -1.27 -2.83
CA SER A 64 -19.61 -2.64 -3.26
C SER A 64 -18.20 -3.07 -2.88
N GLU A 65 -17.17 -2.27 -3.16
CA GLU A 65 -15.78 -2.52 -2.75
C GLU A 65 -15.63 -2.59 -1.23
N CYS A 66 -16.23 -1.64 -0.50
CA CYS A 66 -16.22 -1.65 0.97
C CYS A 66 -16.84 -2.94 1.52
N THR A 67 -17.98 -3.36 0.96
CA THR A 67 -18.68 -4.58 1.39
C THR A 67 -17.89 -5.83 1.02
N ALA A 68 -17.26 -5.86 -0.16
CA ALA A 68 -16.42 -6.96 -0.62
C ALA A 68 -15.25 -7.17 0.33
N LEU A 69 -14.47 -6.12 0.61
CA LEU A 69 -13.35 -6.14 1.54
C LEU A 69 -13.74 -6.61 2.94
N TYR A 70 -14.91 -6.19 3.43
CA TYR A 70 -15.44 -6.68 4.71
C TYR A 70 -15.67 -8.20 4.70
N TYR A 71 -16.28 -8.74 3.64
CA TYR A 71 -16.46 -10.19 3.52
C TYR A 71 -15.14 -10.95 3.28
N GLU A 72 -14.17 -10.36 2.59
CA GLU A 72 -12.83 -10.94 2.49
C GLU A 72 -12.17 -11.08 3.86
N ILE A 73 -12.25 -10.05 4.71
CA ILE A 73 -11.73 -10.09 6.08
C ILE A 73 -12.42 -11.21 6.86
N LEU A 74 -13.76 -11.28 6.82
CA LEU A 74 -14.50 -12.35 7.48
C LEU A 74 -14.07 -13.74 6.97
N ALA A 75 -13.90 -13.91 5.66
CA ALA A 75 -13.45 -15.16 5.07
C ALA A 75 -12.03 -15.56 5.55
N LEU A 76 -11.15 -14.60 5.82
CA LEU A 76 -9.79 -14.89 6.30
C LEU A 76 -9.76 -15.38 7.76
N ILE A 77 -10.70 -14.92 8.59
CA ILE A 77 -10.64 -15.11 10.05
C ILE A 77 -11.57 -16.21 10.60
N ILE A 78 -12.58 -16.66 9.82
CA ILE A 78 -13.62 -17.58 10.31
C ILE A 78 -13.15 -19.02 10.48
N TRP A 79 -12.24 -19.48 9.62
CA TRP A 79 -11.82 -20.88 9.59
C TRP A 79 -10.31 -20.97 9.40
N GLN A 80 -9.64 -21.69 10.30
CA GLN A 80 -8.19 -21.93 10.27
C GLN A 80 -7.38 -20.62 10.09
N CYS A 81 -7.52 -19.64 11.01
CA CYS A 81 -6.71 -18.41 10.96
C CYS A 81 -5.24 -18.77 11.22
N THR A 82 -4.41 -18.59 10.21
CA THR A 82 -2.96 -18.58 10.33
C THR A 82 -2.48 -17.17 10.64
N SER A 83 -1.27 -17.02 11.18
CA SER A 83 -0.67 -15.69 11.42
C SER A 83 -0.68 -14.82 10.15
N ARG A 84 -0.39 -15.43 8.98
CA ARG A 84 -0.47 -14.78 7.66
C ARG A 84 -1.87 -14.29 7.32
N ASN A 85 -2.91 -15.10 7.56
CA ASN A 85 -4.29 -14.70 7.30
C ASN A 85 -4.71 -13.56 8.24
N CYS A 86 -4.34 -13.64 9.52
CA CYS A 86 -4.69 -12.62 10.48
C CYS A 86 -3.94 -11.28 10.19
N LEU A 87 -2.68 -11.32 9.72
CA LEU A 87 -1.96 -10.15 9.23
C LEU A 87 -2.62 -9.53 7.99
N LYS A 88 -2.97 -10.35 6.99
CA LYS A 88 -3.70 -9.88 5.81
C LYS A 88 -5.03 -9.23 6.20
N ALA A 89 -5.78 -9.84 7.11
CA ALA A 89 -7.03 -9.29 7.62
C ALA A 89 -6.85 -7.93 8.31
N ILE A 90 -5.79 -7.75 9.10
CA ILE A 90 -5.44 -6.46 9.73
C ILE A 90 -5.16 -5.40 8.65
N THR A 91 -4.40 -5.74 7.60
CA THR A 91 -4.11 -4.81 6.50
C THR A 91 -5.38 -4.41 5.75
N LEU A 92 -6.28 -5.35 5.48
CA LEU A 92 -7.59 -5.05 4.88
C LEU A 92 -8.49 -4.22 5.82
N CYS A 93 -8.45 -4.44 7.14
CA CYS A 93 -9.17 -3.58 8.10
C CYS A 93 -8.67 -2.14 8.05
N LYS A 94 -7.36 -1.93 7.95
CA LYS A 94 -6.79 -0.58 7.76
C LYS A 94 -7.25 0.01 6.44
N HIS A 95 -7.28 -0.78 5.37
CA HIS A 95 -7.82 -0.34 4.09
C HIS A 95 -9.26 0.18 4.25
N LEU A 96 -10.14 -0.60 4.90
CA LEU A 96 -11.50 -0.17 5.22
C LEU A 96 -11.56 1.14 6.00
N LEU A 97 -10.74 1.28 7.04
CA LEU A 97 -10.75 2.46 7.93
C LEU A 97 -10.15 3.72 7.31
N THR A 98 -9.34 3.60 6.25
CA THR A 98 -8.55 4.71 5.70
C THR A 98 -9.08 5.20 4.36
N VAL A 99 -9.45 4.28 3.47
CA VAL A 99 -9.87 4.62 2.11
C VAL A 99 -11.34 5.00 2.07
N PHE A 100 -12.18 4.36 2.86
CA PHE A 100 -13.63 4.57 2.79
C PHE A 100 -14.13 5.57 3.82
N ARG A 101 -15.21 6.27 3.47
CA ARG A 101 -15.89 7.29 4.28
C ARG A 101 -17.39 7.15 4.20
N GLY A 102 -18.11 7.99 4.95
CA GLY A 102 -19.57 7.98 4.98
C GLY A 102 -20.14 6.89 5.88
N TYR A 103 -19.29 6.26 6.70
CA TYR A 103 -19.73 5.29 7.69
C TYR A 103 -20.68 5.93 8.70
N THR A 104 -21.76 5.22 9.00
CA THR A 104 -22.52 5.45 10.24
C THR A 104 -21.66 5.09 11.45
N ASP A 105 -21.97 5.66 12.61
CA ASP A 105 -21.26 5.34 13.86
C ASP A 105 -21.30 3.84 14.17
N GLU A 106 -22.41 3.17 13.85
CA GLU A 106 -22.54 1.72 14.03
C GLU A 106 -21.58 0.93 13.13
N GLN A 107 -21.54 1.27 11.84
CA GLN A 107 -20.61 0.64 10.88
C GLN A 107 -19.16 0.86 11.29
N LEU A 108 -18.80 2.10 11.67
CA LEU A 108 -17.44 2.43 12.08
C LEU A 108 -17.02 1.63 13.32
N ILE A 109 -17.89 1.56 14.34
CA ILE A 109 -17.61 0.78 15.54
C ILE A 109 -17.47 -0.70 15.20
N SER A 110 -18.31 -1.26 14.34
CA SER A 110 -18.21 -2.67 13.96
C SER A 110 -16.95 -2.99 13.15
N ILE A 111 -16.48 -2.09 12.27
CA ILE A 111 -15.18 -2.25 11.58
C ILE A 111 -14.03 -2.19 12.59
N GLN A 112 -14.10 -1.26 13.54
CA GLN A 112 -13.07 -1.14 14.59
C GLN A 112 -13.06 -2.34 15.55
N GLN A 113 -14.23 -2.90 15.89
CA GLN A 113 -14.35 -4.17 16.61
C GLN A 113 -13.74 -5.34 15.83
N LEU A 114 -13.97 -5.38 14.51
CA LEU A 114 -13.38 -6.38 13.62
C LEU A 114 -11.85 -6.25 13.57
N HIS A 115 -11.33 -5.02 13.47
CA HIS A 115 -9.90 -4.74 13.49
C HIS A 115 -9.27 -5.21 14.81
N PHE A 116 -9.89 -4.88 15.95
CA PHE A 116 -9.46 -5.36 17.26
C PHE A 116 -9.46 -6.88 17.35
N TYR A 117 -10.52 -7.52 16.85
CA TYR A 117 -10.63 -8.97 16.83
C TYR A 117 -9.54 -9.64 15.98
N CYS A 118 -9.18 -9.07 14.82
CA CYS A 118 -8.06 -9.58 14.01
C CYS A 118 -6.72 -9.50 14.76
N HIS A 119 -6.51 -8.42 15.53
CA HIS A 119 -5.34 -8.31 16.42
C HIS A 119 -5.37 -9.37 17.52
N MET A 120 -6.50 -9.57 18.19
CA MET A 120 -6.68 -10.62 19.20
C MET A 120 -6.38 -12.01 18.66
N LEU A 121 -6.86 -12.31 17.44
CA LEU A 121 -6.57 -13.55 16.74
C LEU A 121 -5.08 -13.71 16.47
N LEU A 122 -4.42 -12.68 15.92
CA LEU A 122 -2.99 -12.73 15.65
C LEU A 122 -2.19 -13.02 16.92
N LEU A 123 -2.49 -12.31 18.02
CA LEU A 123 -1.85 -12.56 19.31
C LEU A 123 -2.12 -13.99 19.78
N SER A 124 -3.35 -14.49 19.66
CA SER A 124 -3.70 -15.87 20.04
C SER A 124 -2.86 -16.92 19.29
N VAL A 125 -2.69 -16.75 17.97
CA VAL A 125 -1.92 -17.64 17.09
C VAL A 125 -0.41 -17.54 17.37
N GLN A 126 0.09 -16.35 17.71
CA GLN A 126 1.49 -16.16 18.09
C GLN A 126 1.82 -16.72 19.46
N THR A 127 0.84 -16.78 20.37
CA THR A 127 1.02 -17.30 21.74
C THR A 127 0.70 -18.78 21.89
N SER A 128 0.21 -19.45 20.85
CA SER A 128 -0.06 -20.89 20.90
C SER A 128 1.19 -21.75 20.76
N SER A 129 2.34 -21.16 20.42
CA SER A 129 3.65 -21.83 20.59
C SER A 129 3.93 -21.95 22.08
N ASP A 130 4.27 -23.14 22.57
CA ASP A 130 4.41 -23.55 23.99
C ASP A 130 5.41 -22.74 24.86
N SER A 131 5.89 -21.59 24.39
CA SER A 131 6.63 -20.64 25.20
C SER A 131 5.75 -20.11 26.33
N SER A 132 6.13 -20.46 27.55
CA SER A 132 5.59 -19.88 28.79
C SER A 132 5.77 -18.36 28.88
N THR A 133 6.58 -17.77 27.99
CA THR A 133 6.82 -16.33 27.91
C THR A 133 6.16 -15.74 26.68
N ILE A 134 5.27 -14.76 26.90
CA ILE A 134 4.74 -13.91 25.83
C ILE A 134 5.87 -12.99 25.39
N PRO A 135 6.24 -12.96 24.09
CA PRO A 135 7.29 -12.07 23.61
C PRO A 135 7.00 -10.61 23.96
N LEU A 136 8.03 -9.84 24.34
CA LEU A 136 7.86 -8.44 24.78
C LEU A 136 7.14 -7.57 23.74
N PHE A 137 7.39 -7.80 22.45
CA PHE A 137 6.75 -7.08 21.35
C PHE A 137 5.22 -7.31 21.31
N VAL A 138 4.76 -8.53 21.62
CA VAL A 138 3.33 -8.89 21.71
C VAL A 138 2.66 -8.09 22.84
N LYS A 139 3.31 -8.01 24.00
CA LYS A 139 2.84 -7.23 25.15
C LYS A 139 2.80 -5.72 24.84
N GLN A 140 3.83 -5.18 24.20
CA GLN A 140 3.85 -3.77 23.80
C GLN A 140 2.74 -3.45 22.78
N ARG A 141 2.51 -4.33 21.81
CA ARG A 141 1.42 -4.21 20.83
C ARG A 141 0.05 -4.25 21.52
N TRP A 142 -0.14 -5.14 22.49
CA TRP A 142 -1.34 -5.21 23.32
C TRP A 142 -1.63 -3.89 24.04
N HIS A 143 -0.65 -3.37 24.79
CA HIS A 143 -0.82 -2.12 25.55
C HIS A 143 -1.16 -0.92 24.68
N LYS A 144 -0.53 -0.81 23.50
CA LYS A 144 -0.84 0.26 22.55
C LYS A 144 -2.27 0.14 22.05
N HIS A 145 -2.72 -1.08 21.75
CA HIS A 145 -4.07 -1.31 21.29
C HIS A 145 -5.12 -1.00 22.37
N ILE A 146 -4.88 -1.40 23.63
CA ILE A 146 -5.75 -1.02 24.76
C ILE A 146 -5.82 0.51 24.91
N ARG A 147 -4.67 1.20 24.87
CA ARG A 147 -4.64 2.66 24.94
C ARG A 147 -5.42 3.32 23.80
N TRP A 148 -5.36 2.75 22.60
CA TRP A 148 -6.14 3.22 21.45
C TRP A 148 -7.65 3.07 21.70
N ILE A 149 -8.12 1.93 22.21
CA ILE A 149 -9.53 1.74 22.59
C ILE A 149 -9.93 2.73 23.70
N GLU A 150 -9.08 2.94 24.71
CA GLU A 150 -9.36 3.86 25.82
C GLU A 150 -9.54 5.31 25.37
N ASN A 151 -8.80 5.72 24.33
CA ASN A 151 -8.86 7.04 23.73
C ASN A 151 -10.05 7.21 22.76
N ASN A 152 -10.65 6.12 22.30
CA ASN A 152 -11.80 6.16 21.41
C ASN A 152 -13.09 5.92 22.22
N SER A 153 -13.76 7.01 22.64
CA SER A 153 -14.93 6.96 23.52
C SER A 153 -16.09 6.11 22.98
N LEU A 154 -16.28 6.09 21.67
CA LEU A 154 -17.33 5.30 21.00
C LEU A 154 -17.04 3.80 21.10
N LEU A 155 -15.81 3.40 20.79
CA LEU A 155 -15.37 2.01 20.96
C LEU A 155 -15.34 1.61 22.42
N LYS A 156 -14.91 2.52 23.29
CA LYS A 156 -14.79 2.27 24.71
C LYS A 156 -16.14 1.80 25.25
N ASN A 157 -17.20 2.57 25.04
CA ASN A 157 -18.50 2.21 25.57
C ASN A 157 -18.97 0.87 24.96
N LYS A 158 -19.02 0.72 23.63
CA LYS A 158 -19.52 -0.55 23.06
C LYS A 158 -18.66 -1.77 23.39
N ILE A 159 -17.34 -1.71 23.23
CA ILE A 159 -16.45 -2.85 23.48
C ILE A 159 -16.39 -3.18 24.98
N PHE A 160 -16.25 -2.19 25.86
CA PHE A 160 -16.15 -2.48 27.29
C PHE A 160 -17.52 -2.84 27.89
N ASP A 161 -18.61 -2.28 27.39
CA ASP A 161 -19.97 -2.63 27.84
C ASP A 161 -20.36 -4.03 27.33
N ASP A 162 -20.16 -4.34 26.04
CA ASP A 162 -20.45 -5.68 25.46
C ASP A 162 -19.59 -6.79 26.09
N LEU A 163 -18.41 -6.45 26.59
CA LEU A 163 -17.50 -7.40 27.23
C LEU A 163 -17.62 -7.40 28.76
N GLU A 164 -18.52 -6.62 29.37
CA GLU A 164 -18.64 -6.49 30.84
C GLU A 164 -17.29 -6.25 31.52
N LEU A 165 -16.41 -5.46 30.89
CA LEU A 165 -15.06 -5.18 31.37
C LEU A 165 -15.10 -4.08 32.45
N ASN A 166 -15.77 -4.38 33.56
CA ASN A 166 -15.79 -3.49 34.72
C ASN A 166 -14.40 -3.39 35.40
N ASP A 167 -13.50 -4.33 35.14
CA ASP A 167 -12.21 -4.48 35.82
C ASP A 167 -11.02 -4.06 34.94
N LYS A 168 -10.90 -2.74 34.71
CA LYS A 168 -9.85 -2.10 33.88
C LYS A 168 -8.42 -2.44 34.32
N THR A 169 -8.22 -2.73 35.60
CA THR A 169 -6.92 -3.00 36.24
C THR A 169 -6.37 -4.39 35.93
N ASN A 170 -7.23 -5.38 35.72
CA ASN A 170 -6.81 -6.76 35.42
C ASN A 170 -6.41 -6.97 33.94
N LEU A 171 -6.89 -6.11 33.04
CA LEU A 171 -6.61 -6.18 31.59
C LEU A 171 -5.17 -5.82 31.23
N ILE A 172 -4.54 -4.97 32.05
CA ILE A 172 -3.29 -4.33 31.69
C ILE A 172 -2.08 -5.20 32.10
N TYR A 173 -2.13 -6.01 33.17
CA TYR A 173 -0.87 -6.42 33.82
C TYR A 173 -0.51 -7.91 33.90
N THR A 174 -1.40 -8.90 33.93
CA THR A 174 -0.96 -10.25 34.36
C THR A 174 -1.39 -11.44 33.52
N ASN A 175 -2.45 -11.40 32.70
CA ASN A 175 -2.82 -12.57 31.90
C ASN A 175 -3.46 -12.23 30.54
N ILE A 176 -2.66 -11.65 29.64
CA ILE A 176 -3.08 -11.34 28.25
C ILE A 176 -3.66 -12.58 27.56
N LEU A 177 -3.01 -13.74 27.73
CA LEU A 177 -3.45 -14.98 27.10
C LEU A 177 -4.80 -15.47 27.65
N GLY A 178 -4.98 -15.43 28.96
CA GLY A 178 -6.25 -15.76 29.61
C GLY A 178 -7.37 -14.83 29.17
N PHE A 179 -7.08 -13.53 29.05
CA PHE A 179 -8.02 -12.56 28.49
C PHE A 179 -8.40 -12.92 27.04
N ILE A 180 -7.41 -13.17 26.18
CA ILE A 180 -7.64 -13.56 24.79
C ILE A 180 -8.50 -14.83 24.70
N LYS A 181 -8.12 -15.89 25.41
CA LYS A 181 -8.85 -17.16 25.42
C LYS A 181 -10.29 -17.00 25.92
N ALA A 182 -10.53 -16.17 26.92
CA ALA A 182 -11.86 -15.92 27.45
C ALA A 182 -12.75 -15.08 26.52
N ARG A 183 -12.18 -14.08 25.82
CA ARG A 183 -12.97 -13.10 25.05
C ARG A 183 -13.11 -13.40 23.57
N LEU A 184 -12.14 -14.10 22.99
CA LEU A 184 -12.17 -14.43 21.57
C LEU A 184 -13.45 -15.16 21.14
N PRO A 185 -13.99 -16.14 21.90
CA PRO A 185 -15.25 -16.81 21.53
C PRO A 185 -16.47 -15.89 21.57
N ILE A 186 -16.53 -14.99 22.56
CA ILE A 186 -17.63 -14.03 22.75
C ILE A 186 -17.65 -13.03 21.59
N MET A 187 -16.49 -12.44 21.29
CA MET A 187 -16.34 -11.51 20.16
C MET A 187 -16.61 -12.17 18.82
N SER A 188 -16.14 -13.40 18.62
CA SER A 188 -16.41 -14.17 17.40
C SER A 188 -17.91 -14.34 17.19
N LYS A 189 -18.65 -14.73 18.23
CA LYS A 189 -20.12 -14.87 18.13
C LYS A 189 -20.80 -13.53 17.82
N SER A 190 -20.39 -12.43 18.46
CA SER A 190 -20.96 -11.10 18.20
C SER A 190 -20.68 -10.61 16.78
N LEU A 191 -19.42 -10.65 16.33
CA LEU A 191 -19.00 -10.19 15.01
C LEU A 191 -19.61 -11.02 13.88
N LEU A 192 -19.70 -12.34 14.04
CA LEU A 192 -20.25 -13.22 13.02
C LEU A 192 -21.77 -13.15 12.92
N ASN A 193 -22.44 -12.73 13.99
CA ASN A 193 -23.89 -12.55 14.01
C ASN A 193 -24.33 -11.15 13.56
N ASN A 194 -23.43 -10.16 13.63
CA ASN A 194 -23.70 -8.80 13.21
C ASN A 194 -23.23 -8.59 11.77
N SER A 195 -24.03 -9.04 10.79
CA SER A 195 -23.78 -8.68 9.40
C SER A 195 -23.97 -7.17 9.23
N ILE A 196 -22.88 -6.45 9.00
CA ILE A 196 -22.96 -5.02 8.69
C ILE A 196 -23.56 -4.88 7.29
N THR A 197 -24.58 -4.03 7.16
CA THR A 197 -25.03 -3.54 5.85
C THR A 197 -24.46 -2.16 5.63
N PHE A 198 -23.68 -2.03 4.57
CA PHE A 198 -23.11 -0.76 4.13
C PHE A 198 -24.15 0.01 3.33
N ASN A 199 -24.19 1.33 3.53
CA ASN A 199 -25.13 2.21 2.83
C ASN A 199 -24.50 2.74 1.53
N ASN A 200 -25.32 3.30 0.65
CA ASN A 200 -24.83 3.89 -0.61
C ASN A 200 -24.16 5.26 -0.41
N ASN A 201 -24.13 5.79 0.82
CA ASN A 201 -23.46 7.06 1.13
C ASN A 201 -21.95 6.87 1.34
N ILE A 202 -21.46 5.63 1.21
CA ILE A 202 -20.04 5.36 1.32
C ILE A 202 -19.30 6.02 0.17
N GLN A 203 -18.22 6.70 0.51
CA GLN A 203 -17.33 7.33 -0.45
C GLN A 203 -15.97 6.64 -0.39
N MET A 204 -15.32 6.48 -1.54
CA MET A 204 -14.01 5.84 -1.64
C MET A 204 -12.97 6.90 -1.99
N THR A 205 -11.93 7.01 -1.17
CA THR A 205 -10.78 7.88 -1.45
C THR A 205 -10.09 7.35 -2.69
N SER A 206 -10.01 8.16 -3.73
CA SER A 206 -9.34 7.79 -4.98
C SER A 206 -8.33 8.86 -5.35
N VAL A 207 -7.15 8.44 -5.78
CA VAL A 207 -6.14 9.35 -6.34
C VAL A 207 -5.78 8.87 -7.74
N THR A 208 -5.62 9.80 -8.66
CA THR A 208 -5.26 9.53 -10.06
C THR A 208 -4.16 10.50 -10.45
N PHE A 209 -3.06 9.98 -10.98
CA PHE A 209 -2.05 10.83 -11.60
C PHE A 209 -2.55 11.33 -12.94
N ILE A 210 -2.15 12.55 -13.27
CA ILE A 210 -2.38 13.20 -14.55
C ILE A 210 -1.03 13.44 -15.20
N GLU A 211 -0.05 13.85 -14.41
CA GLU A 211 1.35 13.84 -14.78
C GLU A 211 2.16 13.29 -13.59
N PRO A 212 3.18 12.44 -13.83
CA PRO A 212 3.50 11.81 -15.10
C PRO A 212 2.44 10.76 -15.50
N ASP A 213 2.14 10.68 -16.80
CA ASP A 213 1.29 9.63 -17.36
C ASP A 213 2.10 8.33 -17.55
N SER A 214 1.45 7.17 -17.42
CA SER A 214 2.12 5.85 -17.42
C SER A 214 2.78 5.49 -18.74
N ASP A 215 2.37 6.17 -19.81
CA ASP A 215 2.72 5.84 -21.20
C ASP A 215 3.73 6.82 -21.79
N ILE A 216 4.32 7.69 -20.96
CA ILE A 216 5.28 8.69 -21.43
C ILE A 216 6.66 8.02 -21.59
N ASP A 217 7.02 7.73 -22.84
CA ASP A 217 8.38 7.38 -23.29
C ASP A 217 9.40 8.53 -23.12
N ASN A 218 8.97 9.70 -22.65
CA ASN A 218 9.88 10.83 -22.41
C ASN A 218 10.74 10.53 -21.19
N ALA A 219 11.91 9.98 -21.46
CA ALA A 219 12.95 9.78 -20.49
C ALA A 219 13.35 11.13 -19.88
N ILE A 220 13.24 11.27 -18.56
CA ILE A 220 13.66 12.48 -17.87
C ILE A 220 15.18 12.48 -17.79
N GLU A 221 15.79 13.40 -18.54
CA GLU A 221 17.22 13.61 -18.52
C GLU A 221 17.68 14.16 -17.15
N PHE A 222 18.57 13.43 -16.48
CA PHE A 222 19.15 13.80 -15.20
C PHE A 222 20.67 13.82 -15.29
N LEU A 223 21.29 14.84 -14.70
CA LEU A 223 22.75 14.94 -14.59
C LEU A 223 23.22 14.30 -13.28
N PRO A 224 24.12 13.31 -13.30
CA PRO A 224 24.69 12.71 -12.11
C PRO A 224 25.20 13.73 -11.08
N GLY A 225 24.78 13.58 -9.83
CA GLY A 225 25.17 14.48 -8.74
C GLY A 225 24.40 15.79 -8.67
N LEU A 226 23.49 16.07 -9.61
CA LEU A 226 22.55 17.19 -9.53
C LEU A 226 21.16 16.71 -9.15
N SER A 227 20.40 17.52 -8.41
CA SER A 227 18.99 17.25 -8.20
C SER A 227 18.23 17.49 -9.51
N THR A 228 17.38 16.55 -9.88
CA THR A 228 16.38 16.74 -10.94
C THR A 228 15.00 16.63 -10.30
N SER A 229 14.00 17.23 -10.92
CA SER A 229 12.65 17.28 -10.38
C SER A 229 11.61 16.95 -11.42
N ILE A 230 10.60 16.17 -11.02
CA ILE A 230 9.42 15.86 -11.82
C ILE A 230 8.23 16.54 -11.17
N GLN A 231 7.41 17.19 -12.00
CA GLN A 231 6.13 17.70 -11.55
C GLN A 231 5.13 16.54 -11.53
N CYS A 232 4.48 16.36 -10.38
CA CYS A 232 3.46 15.36 -10.16
C CYS A 232 2.12 16.04 -9.93
N LEU A 233 1.27 15.94 -10.94
CA LEU A 233 -0.05 16.53 -10.97
C LEU A 233 -1.07 15.41 -10.79
N MET A 234 -1.88 15.51 -9.74
CA MET A 234 -2.81 14.44 -9.35
C MET A 234 -4.19 15.00 -9.03
N ASN A 235 -5.23 14.22 -9.32
CA ASN A 235 -6.57 14.46 -8.80
C ASN A 235 -6.85 13.47 -7.66
N ALA A 236 -7.22 14.00 -6.51
CA ALA A 236 -7.74 13.21 -5.40
C ALA A 236 -9.23 13.50 -5.21
N LYS A 237 -10.00 12.49 -4.81
CA LYS A 237 -11.40 12.65 -4.41
C LYS A 237 -11.59 12.08 -3.03
N TYR A 238 -12.48 12.72 -2.27
CA TYR A 238 -12.88 12.28 -0.94
C TYR A 238 -11.66 11.99 -0.06
N LEU A 239 -10.68 12.91 0.06
CA LEU A 239 -9.52 12.80 0.95
C LEU A 239 -9.79 13.49 2.31
N ASP A 240 -9.34 12.92 3.44
CA ASP A 240 -9.88 13.25 4.77
C ASP A 240 -9.07 14.37 5.37
N ARG A 241 -7.78 14.05 5.46
CA ARG A 241 -6.73 14.88 5.96
C ARG A 241 -5.69 14.89 4.87
N LYS A 242 -5.46 16.08 4.35
CA LYS A 242 -4.45 16.36 3.32
C LYS A 242 -3.07 15.84 3.75
N GLN A 243 -2.76 15.99 5.04
CA GLN A 243 -1.49 15.60 5.69
C GLN A 243 -1.22 14.09 5.76
N GLN A 244 -2.19 13.24 5.39
CA GLN A 244 -2.00 11.78 5.42
C GLN A 244 -1.43 11.21 4.13
N MET A 245 -1.30 12.03 3.10
CA MET A 245 -0.97 11.57 1.76
C MET A 245 0.50 11.87 1.44
N ASN A 246 1.25 10.82 1.11
CA ASN A 246 2.63 10.94 0.64
C ASN A 246 2.77 10.28 -0.73
N ILE A 247 3.78 10.70 -1.48
CA ILE A 247 4.17 10.05 -2.72
C ILE A 247 5.34 9.11 -2.40
N LYS A 248 5.12 7.82 -2.60
CA LYS A 248 6.13 6.79 -2.52
C LYS A 248 6.86 6.70 -3.86
N VAL A 249 8.16 6.93 -3.83
CA VAL A 249 9.06 6.76 -4.98
C VAL A 249 9.91 5.53 -4.70
N THR A 250 9.74 4.47 -5.47
CA THR A 250 10.51 3.22 -5.37
C THR A 250 11.55 3.19 -6.48
N TYR A 251 12.81 3.01 -6.12
CA TYR A 251 13.94 2.93 -7.04
C TYR A 251 14.21 1.48 -7.46
N LEU A 252 15.05 1.28 -8.49
CA LEU A 252 15.41 -0.06 -8.99
C LEU A 252 16.08 -0.95 -7.93
N ASP A 253 16.76 -0.37 -6.95
CA ASP A 253 17.42 -1.10 -5.86
C ASP A 253 16.44 -1.56 -4.77
N GLY A 254 15.14 -1.33 -4.96
CA GLY A 254 14.08 -1.65 -4.01
C GLY A 254 13.96 -0.67 -2.85
N ARG A 255 14.85 0.33 -2.74
CA ARG A 255 14.70 1.40 -1.76
C ARG A 255 13.55 2.29 -2.18
N TYR A 256 12.90 2.90 -1.18
CA TYR A 256 11.85 3.86 -1.44
C TYR A 256 12.04 5.11 -0.59
N CYS A 257 11.50 6.21 -1.10
CA CYS A 257 11.39 7.49 -0.40
C CYS A 257 9.92 7.88 -0.31
N LEU A 258 9.51 8.41 0.85
CA LEU A 258 8.17 8.96 1.04
C LEU A 258 8.28 10.48 1.02
N ILE A 259 7.62 11.09 0.05
CA ILE A 259 7.64 12.54 -0.15
C ILE A 259 6.33 13.09 0.38
N PRO A 260 6.36 13.89 1.47
CA PRO A 260 5.15 14.50 2.00
C PRO A 260 4.58 15.52 1.01
N ILE A 261 3.26 15.60 0.96
CA ILE A 261 2.57 16.57 0.11
C ILE A 261 2.26 17.80 0.96
N ASN A 262 2.83 18.94 0.56
CA ASN A 262 2.60 20.21 1.25
C ASN A 262 1.17 20.70 1.04
N ASP A 263 0.55 21.23 2.09
CA ASP A 263 -0.83 21.74 2.04
C ASP A 263 -0.99 22.90 1.03
N GLU A 264 0.07 23.67 0.79
CA GLU A 264 0.12 24.76 -0.21
C GLU A 264 -0.07 24.29 -1.65
N ASN A 265 0.30 23.03 -1.92
CA ASN A 265 0.22 22.41 -3.25
C ASN A 265 -1.17 21.81 -3.54
N ILE A 266 -2.12 21.92 -2.60
CA ILE A 266 -3.44 21.29 -2.68
C ILE A 266 -4.51 22.35 -2.93
N ARG A 267 -5.14 22.29 -4.11
CA ARG A 267 -6.23 23.18 -4.52
C ARG A 267 -7.55 22.41 -4.53
N THR A 268 -8.60 23.00 -3.96
CA THR A 268 -9.95 22.43 -4.05
C THR A 268 -10.52 22.75 -5.43
N LEU A 269 -10.95 21.72 -6.18
CA LEU A 269 -11.50 21.88 -7.53
C LEU A 269 -13.01 22.13 -7.51
N ALA A 270 -13.73 21.45 -6.62
CA ALA A 270 -15.18 21.52 -6.53
C ALA A 270 -15.66 21.24 -5.10
N GLU A 271 -16.94 21.55 -4.84
CA GLU A 271 -17.61 21.33 -3.54
C GLU A 271 -17.83 19.84 -3.24
N ASP A 272 -17.67 18.96 -4.22
CA ASP A 272 -17.77 17.50 -4.09
C ASP A 272 -16.59 16.86 -3.33
N GLY A 273 -15.63 17.65 -2.87
CA GLY A 273 -14.42 17.18 -2.20
C GLY A 273 -13.32 16.72 -3.17
N SER A 274 -13.42 17.06 -4.46
CA SER A 274 -12.35 16.88 -5.43
C SER A 274 -11.21 17.88 -5.17
N LEU A 275 -9.98 17.37 -5.10
CA LEU A 275 -8.75 18.11 -4.88
C LEU A 275 -7.80 17.92 -6.05
N ARG A 276 -7.14 18.99 -6.47
CA ARG A 276 -5.96 18.97 -7.33
C ARG A 276 -4.72 19.08 -6.46
N ILE A 277 -3.79 18.17 -6.63
CA ILE A 277 -2.49 18.23 -5.98
C ILE A 277 -1.42 18.47 -7.03
N ASP A 278 -0.58 19.47 -6.79
CA ASP A 278 0.50 19.88 -7.68
C ASP A 278 1.83 19.82 -6.93
N SER A 279 2.44 18.64 -6.87
CA SER A 279 3.64 18.40 -6.07
C SER A 279 4.89 18.28 -6.94
N LYS A 280 6.01 18.84 -6.49
CA LYS A 280 7.29 18.73 -7.18
C LYS A 280 8.18 17.70 -6.48
N ILE A 281 8.41 16.58 -7.12
CA ILE A 281 9.26 15.51 -6.59
C ILE A 281 10.70 15.77 -7.02
N THR A 282 11.58 15.98 -6.05
CA THR A 282 13.01 16.17 -6.29
C THR A 282 13.75 14.88 -5.98
N PHE A 283 14.60 14.44 -6.90
CA PHE A 283 15.43 13.26 -6.76
C PHE A 283 16.88 13.62 -7.00
N SER A 284 17.75 12.99 -6.22
CA SER A 284 19.20 13.05 -6.37
C SER A 284 19.74 11.64 -6.20
N HIS A 285 20.47 11.14 -7.19
CA HIS A 285 21.15 9.86 -7.09
C HIS A 285 22.63 10.01 -7.42
N GLN A 286 23.48 9.22 -6.78
CA GLN A 286 24.89 9.12 -7.16
C GLN A 286 24.97 8.29 -8.44
N TYR A 287 25.16 8.96 -9.58
CA TYR A 287 25.50 8.44 -10.90
C TYR A 287 24.82 7.12 -11.34
N TRP A 288 23.85 7.20 -12.24
CA TRP A 288 23.38 6.04 -13.00
C TRP A 288 24.12 5.91 -14.33
N LEU A 289 24.67 4.73 -14.60
CA LEU A 289 25.30 4.36 -15.87
C LEU A 289 24.30 3.89 -16.93
N ARG A 290 23.03 3.70 -16.58
CA ARG A 290 21.99 3.22 -17.49
C ARG A 290 20.68 3.93 -17.17
N PRO A 291 19.80 4.14 -18.17
CA PRO A 291 18.44 4.55 -17.91
C PRO A 291 17.78 3.58 -16.93
N CYS A 292 17.05 4.11 -15.96
CA CYS A 292 16.40 3.32 -14.93
C CYS A 292 14.97 3.76 -14.73
N TYR A 293 14.14 2.86 -14.20
CA TYR A 293 12.77 3.20 -13.85
C TYR A 293 12.69 3.55 -12.37
N ALA A 294 12.02 4.66 -12.07
CA ALA A 294 11.49 4.92 -10.75
C ALA A 294 9.97 4.70 -10.78
N THR A 295 9.44 4.08 -9.74
CA THR A 295 8.02 3.77 -9.62
C THR A 295 7.38 4.70 -8.60
N PHE A 296 6.34 5.41 -9.02
CA PHE A 296 5.63 6.42 -8.25
C PHE A 296 4.28 5.85 -7.84
N SER A 297 3.94 5.94 -6.56
CA SER A 297 2.61 5.64 -6.09
C SER A 297 2.23 6.56 -4.95
N VAL A 298 0.92 6.76 -4.77
CA VAL A 298 0.40 7.54 -3.65
C VAL A 298 0.06 6.59 -2.53
N VAL A 299 0.52 6.94 -1.35
CA VAL A 299 0.28 6.19 -0.13
C VAL A 299 -0.44 7.05 0.90
N LEU A 300 -1.34 6.42 1.65
CA LEU A 300 -2.03 7.03 2.78
C LEU A 300 -1.50 6.47 4.09
N PHE A 301 -1.24 7.36 5.04
CA PHE A 301 -1.00 6.99 6.42
C PHE A 301 -2.33 6.78 7.14
N PRO A 302 -2.51 5.63 7.81
CA PRO A 302 -3.68 5.40 8.62
C PRO A 302 -3.85 6.51 9.66
N ARG A 303 -5.08 6.93 9.94
CA ARG A 303 -5.40 7.89 11.02
C ARG A 303 -4.80 7.51 12.37
N GLU A 304 -4.55 6.23 12.57
CA GLU A 304 -4.06 5.63 13.81
C GLU A 304 -2.53 5.40 13.82
N SER A 305 -1.80 5.88 12.80
CA SER A 305 -0.34 5.66 12.69
C SER A 305 0.45 6.18 13.89
N ASN A 306 -0.05 7.21 14.59
CA ASN A 306 0.57 7.72 15.83
C ASN A 306 0.48 6.73 17.02
N CYS A 307 -0.29 5.65 16.92
CA CYS A 307 -0.53 4.71 18.01
C CYS A 307 0.19 3.37 17.84
N PHE A 308 0.74 3.07 16.66
CA PHE A 308 1.36 1.78 16.37
C PHE A 308 2.77 1.99 15.85
N ILE A 309 3.78 1.55 16.63
CA ILE A 309 5.08 1.19 16.02
C ILE A 309 4.78 -0.12 15.34
N MET A 310 4.49 -0.03 14.06
CA MET A 310 4.43 -1.17 13.18
C MET A 310 5.86 -1.58 12.84
N ASP A 311 6.05 -2.84 12.46
CA ASP A 311 7.24 -3.18 11.70
C ASP A 311 7.33 -2.21 10.53
N ILE A 312 8.53 -1.67 10.32
CA ILE A 312 8.92 -0.54 9.44
C ILE A 312 8.41 -0.67 7.98
N ASN A 313 7.81 -1.80 7.62
CA ASN A 313 7.37 -2.15 6.28
C ASN A 313 5.84 -2.04 6.03
N GLU A 314 5.01 -1.77 7.05
CA GLU A 314 3.53 -1.75 6.89
C GLU A 314 2.86 -0.46 7.39
N GLU A 315 3.58 0.67 7.39
CA GLU A 315 3.09 1.94 7.97
C GLU A 315 2.11 2.72 7.08
N PHE A 316 1.97 2.34 5.81
CA PHE A 316 1.19 3.08 4.83
C PHE A 316 0.42 2.16 3.87
N LEU A 317 -0.66 2.68 3.31
CA LEU A 317 -1.51 1.99 2.36
C LEU A 317 -1.35 2.60 0.97
N GLU A 318 -0.95 1.80 0.00
CA GLU A 318 -0.84 2.21 -1.40
C GLU A 318 -2.23 2.23 -2.05
N ILE A 319 -2.66 3.39 -2.54
CA ILE A 319 -4.03 3.62 -3.04
C ILE A 319 -4.09 3.85 -4.56
N THR A 320 -2.94 3.97 -5.21
CA THR A 320 -2.86 4.14 -6.66
C THR A 320 -2.10 2.99 -7.29
N LYS A 321 -2.42 2.68 -8.54
CA LYS A 321 -1.55 1.83 -9.35
C LYS A 321 -0.18 2.51 -9.48
N PRO A 322 0.93 1.78 -9.30
CA PRO A 322 2.26 2.35 -9.45
C PRO A 322 2.53 2.79 -10.90
N ILE A 323 3.09 3.98 -11.07
CA ILE A 323 3.47 4.56 -12.37
C ILE A 323 4.97 4.48 -12.53
N ARG A 324 5.43 3.96 -13.68
CA ARG A 324 6.86 3.85 -13.98
C ARG A 324 7.31 5.06 -14.78
N VAL A 325 8.40 5.67 -14.35
CA VAL A 325 8.99 6.83 -15.00
C VAL A 325 10.42 6.50 -15.35
N LEU A 326 10.78 6.64 -16.62
CA LEU A 326 12.13 6.43 -17.11
C LEU A 326 13.02 7.64 -16.80
N LEU A 327 14.10 7.40 -16.08
CA LEU A 327 15.10 8.40 -15.73
C LEU A 327 16.37 8.10 -16.55
N HIS A 328 16.75 9.03 -17.43
CA HIS A 328 17.90 8.86 -18.32
C HIS A 328 19.08 9.71 -17.82
N PRO A 329 20.26 9.13 -17.58
CA PRO A 329 21.44 9.95 -17.31
C PRO A 329 21.78 10.76 -18.55
N LYS A 330 21.79 12.10 -18.44
CA LYS A 330 22.33 12.96 -19.48
C LYS A 330 23.83 12.80 -19.45
N TYR A 331 24.35 11.94 -20.33
CA TYR A 331 25.77 11.97 -20.63
C TYR A 331 26.06 13.33 -21.20
N GLN A 332 26.85 14.15 -20.47
CA GLN A 332 27.56 15.22 -21.13
C GLN A 332 28.37 14.53 -22.23
N ARG A 333 27.88 14.61 -23.48
CA ARG A 333 28.70 14.43 -24.66
C ARG A 333 29.76 15.51 -24.53
N TYR A 334 30.79 15.26 -23.73
CA TYR A 334 32.09 15.86 -23.90
C TYR A 334 32.53 15.39 -25.26
N ARG A 335 31.99 16.05 -26.29
CA ARG A 335 32.57 16.09 -27.62
C ARG A 335 34.02 16.38 -27.34
N LYS A 336 34.84 15.38 -27.62
CA LYS A 336 36.22 15.59 -27.99
C LYS A 336 36.20 16.65 -29.10
N LYS A 337 36.18 17.94 -28.75
CA LYS A 337 37.00 18.94 -29.43
C LYS A 337 38.42 18.55 -29.08
N LYS A 338 38.84 17.40 -29.61
CA LYS A 338 40.24 17.08 -29.81
C LYS A 338 40.63 18.16 -30.79
N ASN A 339 41.36 19.15 -30.28
CA ASN A 339 41.98 20.17 -31.09
C ASN A 339 42.62 19.47 -32.31
N SER A 340 41.97 19.62 -33.46
CA SER A 340 42.67 19.91 -34.70
C SER A 340 43.42 21.22 -34.44
N MET A 341 44.54 21.09 -33.73
CA MET A 341 45.70 21.94 -33.93
C MET A 341 46.59 21.13 -34.87
N ASP A 342 46.19 21.11 -36.15
CA ASP A 342 47.18 21.25 -37.20
C ASP A 342 47.95 22.56 -36.90
N GLY A 343 49.27 22.62 -36.92
CA GLY A 343 50.13 21.90 -37.87
C GLY A 343 50.26 22.73 -39.15
N GLY A 344 50.97 23.87 -39.06
CA GLY A 344 51.38 24.69 -40.20
C GLY A 344 50.54 25.96 -40.39
N GLN A 345 51.07 27.14 -40.72
CA GLN A 345 52.38 27.50 -41.23
C GLN A 345 52.75 28.91 -40.76
N LEU A 346 54.05 29.14 -40.55
CA LEU A 346 54.66 30.45 -40.65
C LEU A 346 54.34 31.03 -42.03
N GLN A 347 53.79 32.24 -42.08
CA GLN A 347 54.15 33.18 -43.14
C GLN A 347 54.08 34.62 -42.66
N THR A 348 55.04 35.34 -43.21
CA THR A 348 55.61 36.63 -42.86
C THR A 348 54.68 37.82 -43.09
N MET A 349 54.97 38.88 -42.32
CA MET A 349 54.49 40.23 -42.51
C MET A 349 54.51 40.68 -43.97
N GLU A 350 53.41 41.30 -44.43
CA GLU A 350 53.48 42.53 -45.21
C GLU A 350 52.15 43.30 -45.14
N THR A 351 52.29 44.58 -45.43
CA THR A 351 51.53 45.74 -45.00
C THR A 351 50.37 46.15 -45.91
N SER A 352 49.35 46.77 -45.29
CA SER A 352 48.57 47.93 -45.78
C SER A 352 47.48 47.78 -46.86
N THR A 353 46.27 48.28 -46.48
CA THR A 353 45.31 49.11 -47.26
C THR A 353 44.61 48.43 -48.46
N THR A 354 43.30 48.46 -48.71
CA THR A 354 42.25 49.50 -48.60
C THR A 354 40.84 48.86 -48.60
N SER A 355 39.87 49.62 -48.11
CA SER A 355 38.40 49.53 -48.25
C SER A 355 37.83 48.96 -49.56
N PHE A 356 36.71 48.23 -49.49
CA PHE A 356 35.49 48.45 -50.31
C PHE A 356 34.33 47.57 -49.82
N ASP A 357 33.13 48.18 -49.76
CA ASP A 357 31.83 47.55 -49.52
C ASP A 357 31.39 46.68 -50.71
N ASN A 358 30.69 45.56 -50.46
CA ASN A 358 29.32 45.26 -50.94
C ASN A 358 28.94 43.76 -50.90
N ASP A 359 27.68 43.56 -50.51
CA ASP A 359 26.68 42.64 -51.06
C ASP A 359 26.82 41.10 -50.99
N THR A 360 25.82 40.55 -50.28
CA THR A 360 24.95 39.39 -50.60
C THR A 360 25.51 38.24 -51.44
N THR A 361 25.43 37.02 -50.91
CA THR A 361 24.61 35.92 -51.50
C THR A 361 24.61 34.68 -50.60
N ASN A 362 23.40 34.11 -50.46
CA ASN A 362 23.01 32.72 -50.21
C ASN A 362 24.12 31.65 -50.24
N PHE A 363 24.13 30.79 -49.22
CA PHE A 363 24.46 29.37 -49.37
C PHE A 363 23.53 28.56 -48.47
N ASP A 364 22.51 27.99 -49.13
CA ASP A 364 21.89 26.75 -48.71
C ASP A 364 22.94 25.64 -48.86
N ASP A 365 23.14 24.82 -47.83
CA ASP A 365 23.75 23.50 -47.99
C ASP A 365 23.05 22.54 -47.04
N ASP A 366 22.15 21.78 -47.65
CA ASP A 366 21.52 20.58 -47.17
C ASP A 366 22.57 19.46 -47.04
N GLU A 367 22.85 18.99 -45.82
CA GLU A 367 23.47 17.67 -45.62
C GLU A 367 22.46 16.72 -44.99
N TRP A 368 21.81 15.98 -45.90
CA TRP A 368 21.06 14.75 -45.64
C TRP A 368 22.05 13.68 -45.18
N PHE A 369 21.87 13.17 -43.96
CA PHE A 369 22.44 11.88 -43.58
C PHE A 369 21.37 10.83 -43.83
N GLU A 370 21.50 10.16 -44.98
CA GLU A 370 20.87 8.90 -45.30
C GLU A 370 21.51 7.76 -44.49
N ASP A 371 20.65 6.84 -44.09
CA ASP A 371 20.83 5.40 -43.89
C ASP A 371 21.78 4.89 -42.79
N ASP A 372 21.18 4.17 -41.84
CA ASP A 372 21.62 2.80 -41.50
C ASP A 372 20.36 2.03 -41.06
N GLU A 373 19.76 1.33 -42.03
CA GLU A 373 18.84 0.22 -41.80
C GLU A 373 19.65 -0.98 -41.29
N GLU A 374 19.47 -1.36 -40.03
CA GLU A 374 19.82 -2.69 -39.55
C GLU A 374 18.52 -3.43 -39.20
N GLU A 375 18.08 -4.24 -40.17
CA GLU A 375 17.21 -5.40 -39.97
C GLU A 375 17.97 -6.46 -39.17
N GLU A 376 17.47 -6.87 -38.01
CA GLU A 376 17.80 -8.18 -37.42
C GLU A 376 16.54 -8.82 -36.80
N ASP A 377 15.96 -9.70 -37.62
CA ASP A 377 15.48 -11.06 -37.33
C ASP A 377 14.56 -11.33 -36.11
N GLU A 378 13.34 -11.71 -36.49
CA GLU A 378 12.33 -12.41 -35.69
C GLU A 378 12.80 -13.83 -35.32
N ASP A 379 13.10 -14.07 -34.03
CA ASP A 379 13.19 -15.43 -33.49
C ASP A 379 11.96 -15.79 -32.65
N TYR A 380 11.11 -16.55 -33.32
CA TYR A 380 9.92 -17.25 -32.89
C TYR A 380 10.27 -18.37 -31.88
N TYR A 381 9.91 -18.22 -30.60
CA TYR A 381 9.97 -19.33 -29.64
C TYR A 381 8.57 -19.90 -29.35
N GLU A 382 8.40 -21.14 -29.80
CA GLU A 382 7.23 -21.97 -29.62
C GLU A 382 6.92 -22.23 -28.13
N ARG A 383 5.61 -22.18 -27.88
CA ARG A 383 4.93 -22.49 -26.62
C ARG A 383 5.04 -23.99 -26.34
N HIS A 384 5.79 -24.39 -25.33
CA HIS A 384 5.73 -25.76 -24.80
C HIS A 384 4.56 -25.92 -23.83
N GLU A 385 3.73 -26.90 -24.17
CA GLU A 385 2.57 -27.37 -23.43
C GLU A 385 2.93 -28.09 -22.11
N GLU A 386 1.92 -28.10 -21.26
CA GLU A 386 1.84 -28.56 -19.88
C GLU A 386 2.30 -30.00 -19.66
N SER A 387 2.84 -30.27 -18.47
CA SER A 387 2.89 -31.61 -17.89
C SER A 387 2.09 -31.64 -16.58
N PRO A 388 1.22 -32.63 -16.35
CA PRO A 388 0.43 -32.73 -15.12
C PRO A 388 1.27 -33.31 -13.99
N ILE A 389 1.26 -32.64 -12.84
CA ILE A 389 1.88 -33.15 -11.60
C ILE A 389 0.92 -34.15 -10.96
N GLU A 390 1.40 -35.39 -10.84
CA GLU A 390 0.77 -36.50 -10.15
C GLU A 390 0.63 -36.19 -8.64
N GLN A 391 -0.52 -36.58 -8.09
CA GLN A 391 -0.83 -36.52 -6.67
C GLN A 391 -0.21 -37.75 -5.98
N GLU A 392 0.80 -37.54 -5.13
CA GLU A 392 1.23 -38.56 -4.17
C GLU A 392 0.39 -38.46 -2.89
N GLU A 393 -0.45 -39.46 -2.69
CA GLU A 393 -1.01 -39.83 -1.39
C GLU A 393 0.11 -40.39 -0.50
N GLN A 394 0.32 -39.79 0.66
CA GLN A 394 1.00 -40.46 1.78
C GLN A 394 0.11 -40.42 3.02
N GLN A 395 -0.51 -41.58 3.27
CA GLN A 395 -0.77 -42.12 4.60
C GLN A 395 0.58 -42.32 5.30
N ASP A 396 0.67 -41.97 6.59
CA ASP A 396 1.39 -42.78 7.57
C ASP A 396 1.05 -42.32 9.00
N ASP A 397 0.23 -43.17 9.63
CA ASP A 397 0.36 -43.81 10.94
C ASP A 397 0.96 -43.10 12.17
N HIS A 398 0.13 -43.19 13.21
CA HIS A 398 0.42 -43.19 14.64
C HIS A 398 1.77 -43.81 15.04
N ILE A 399 2.56 -43.05 15.82
CA ILE A 399 3.46 -43.62 16.83
C ILE A 399 3.31 -42.81 18.13
N GLU A 400 2.71 -43.44 19.14
CA GLU A 400 2.87 -43.07 20.55
C GLU A 400 4.28 -43.46 21.00
N LYS A 401 5.02 -42.55 21.64
CA LYS A 401 6.07 -42.92 22.60
C LYS A 401 6.11 -41.97 23.79
N GLU A 402 6.04 -42.62 24.95
CA GLU A 402 6.21 -42.12 26.30
C GLU A 402 7.61 -41.55 26.56
N GLU A 403 7.60 -40.55 27.44
CA GLU A 403 8.55 -40.21 28.52
C GLU A 403 10.06 -40.39 28.30
N THR A 404 10.82 -39.33 28.55
CA THR A 404 11.83 -39.35 29.63
C THR A 404 12.28 -37.92 29.98
N ILE A 405 12.25 -37.64 31.28
CA ILE A 405 12.77 -36.46 31.95
C ILE A 405 14.30 -36.62 32.05
N LEU A 406 15.06 -35.63 31.58
CA LEU A 406 16.42 -35.37 32.04
C LEU A 406 16.64 -33.86 32.17
N ASP A 407 16.96 -33.46 33.39
CA ASP A 407 17.56 -32.18 33.75
C ASP A 407 18.99 -32.14 33.21
N ASP A 408 19.38 -31.05 32.55
CA ASP A 408 20.79 -30.68 32.40
C ASP A 408 20.91 -29.15 32.34
N ASP A 409 21.50 -28.61 33.39
CA ASP A 409 21.99 -27.25 33.53
C ASP A 409 23.14 -26.99 32.55
N MET A 410 23.00 -26.03 31.63
CA MET A 410 24.13 -25.41 30.96
C MET A 410 23.93 -23.90 30.79
N ASP A 411 24.69 -23.15 31.59
CA ASP A 411 25.00 -21.74 31.39
C ASP A 411 25.73 -21.56 30.05
N VAL A 412 25.12 -20.84 29.11
CA VAL A 412 25.80 -20.34 27.91
C VAL A 412 25.61 -18.83 27.81
N ASP A 413 26.66 -18.15 28.23
CA ASP A 413 26.95 -16.74 27.99
C ASP A 413 27.25 -16.55 26.49
N ASN A 414 26.42 -15.80 25.78
CA ASN A 414 26.69 -15.39 24.40
C ASN A 414 26.17 -13.97 24.16
N GLY A 415 27.05 -13.01 24.42
CA GLY A 415 26.92 -11.65 23.94
C GLY A 415 27.09 -11.60 22.42
N VAL A 416 26.00 -11.31 21.70
CA VAL A 416 26.04 -10.96 20.28
C VAL A 416 25.76 -9.46 20.17
N GLN A 417 26.82 -8.70 19.82
CA GLN A 417 26.71 -7.33 19.35
C GLN A 417 26.30 -7.36 17.87
N GLU A 418 25.04 -7.08 17.57
CA GLU A 418 24.62 -6.73 16.21
C GLU A 418 24.86 -5.24 15.96
N THR A 419 25.93 -4.91 15.24
CA THR A 419 26.12 -3.58 14.66
C THR A 419 25.34 -3.49 13.35
N ASN A 420 24.06 -3.10 13.42
CA ASN A 420 23.30 -2.66 12.25
C ASN A 420 23.61 -1.19 11.96
N GLN A 421 24.65 -0.95 11.15
CA GLN A 421 24.90 0.36 10.55
C GLN A 421 23.90 0.61 9.41
N THR A 422 22.82 1.31 9.72
CA THR A 422 22.04 2.03 8.70
C THR A 422 22.78 3.33 8.39
N ASN A 423 23.35 3.42 7.18
CA ASN A 423 23.90 4.67 6.67
C ASN A 423 22.74 5.66 6.43
N LEU A 424 22.55 6.53 7.42
CA LEU A 424 21.65 7.68 7.36
C LEU A 424 22.22 8.68 6.35
N TYR A 425 21.63 8.76 5.15
CA TYR A 425 21.85 9.94 4.30
C TYR A 425 21.05 11.09 4.91
N GLN A 426 21.75 12.06 5.51
CA GLN A 426 21.17 13.34 5.90
C GLN A 426 20.69 14.07 4.64
N PHE A 427 19.40 14.34 4.56
CA PHE A 427 18.85 15.31 3.63
C PHE A 427 18.38 16.53 4.43
N GLU A 428 18.94 17.69 4.09
CA GLU A 428 18.47 18.98 4.61
C GLU A 428 17.07 19.25 4.05
N VAL A 429 16.06 19.20 4.91
CA VAL A 429 14.80 19.88 4.66
C VAL A 429 15.09 21.37 4.84
N VAL A 430 15.15 22.12 3.73
CA VAL A 430 15.27 23.58 3.78
C VAL A 430 13.90 24.14 4.15
N ASP A 431 13.62 24.18 5.46
CA ASP A 431 12.47 24.87 6.02
C ASP A 431 12.71 26.39 5.97
N ASN A 432 12.10 27.06 4.99
CA ASN A 432 11.97 28.52 4.99
C ASN A 432 10.89 28.95 6.01
N VAL A 433 11.20 28.84 7.30
CA VAL A 433 10.37 29.47 8.35
C VAL A 433 10.74 30.95 8.42
N LYS A 434 9.88 31.79 7.84
CA LYS A 434 9.83 33.22 8.18
C LYS A 434 9.28 33.36 9.59
N ASN A 435 10.13 33.78 10.51
CA ASN A 435 9.75 34.28 11.83
C ASN A 435 8.72 35.41 11.69
N ASN A 436 7.50 35.17 12.16
CA ASN A 436 6.54 36.21 12.52
C ASN A 436 6.23 36.04 14.01
N ASP A 437 7.20 36.40 14.84
CA ASP A 437 6.94 36.77 16.22
C ASP A 437 6.71 38.29 16.25
N GLU A 438 5.46 38.72 16.15
CA GLU A 438 4.99 39.97 16.75
C GLU A 438 3.47 40.06 16.63
N ILE A 439 2.83 40.20 17.80
CA ILE A 439 1.51 40.76 18.14
C ILE A 439 0.76 39.82 19.08
N GLU A 440 0.92 40.05 20.39
CA GLU A 440 -0.21 40.41 21.26
C GLU A 440 0.30 40.91 22.63
N ARG A 441 0.11 42.22 22.84
CA ARG A 441 -0.10 42.89 24.12
C ARG A 441 -1.48 43.51 24.08
#